data_AF-A0A7C6WG29-F1
#
_entry.id   AF-A0A7C6WG29-F1
#
_cell.length_a   1.000
_cell.length_b   1.000
_cell.length_c   1.000
_cell.angle_alpha   90.00
_cell.angle_beta   90.00
_cell.angle_gamma   90.00
#
_symmetry.space_group_name_H-M   'P 1'
#
loop_
_entity.id
_entity.type
_entity.pdbx_description
1 polymer ?
#
loop_
_entity_poly.entity_id
_entity_poly.type
_entity_poly.pdbx_seq_one_letter_code
_entity_poly.pdbx_strand_id
1 'polypeptide(L)' 'MRIDILTLFPEMFAPFDTSIIKRAIDNGDVEIYIHDYR' A
#
# COMPACT_ATOMS: atom_id res chain seq x y z
N MET A 1 7.13 -9.45 -0.49
CA MET A 1 5.89 -9.95 0.16
C MET A 1 4.70 -9.17 -0.39
N ARG A 2 3.63 -9.85 -0.80
CA ARG A 2 2.46 -9.19 -1.41
C ARG A 2 1.38 -8.90 -0.38
N ILE A 3 0.85 -7.68 -0.38
CA ILE A 3 -0.25 -7.24 0.47
C ILE A 3 -1.36 -6.67 -0.43
N ASP A 4 -2.54 -7.29 -0.41
CA ASP A 4 -3.73 -6.78 -1.06
C ASP A 4 -4.70 -6.24 -0.01
N ILE A 5 -5.15 -5.00 -0.18
CA ILE A 5 -6.08 -4.32 0.71
C ILE A 5 -7.36 -4.04 -0.07
N LEU A 6 -8.46 -4.67 0.32
CA LEU A 6 -9.79 -4.35 -0.18
C LEU A 6 -10.45 -3.35 0.77
N THR A 7 -10.87 -2.21 0.25
CA THR A 7 -11.43 -1.12 1.07
C THR A 7 -12.48 -0.33 0.30
N LEU A 8 -13.33 0.40 1.02
CA LEU A 8 -14.25 1.41 0.46
C LEU A 8 -13.62 2.80 0.42
N PHE A 9 -12.45 2.96 1.04
CA PHE A 9 -11.76 4.24 1.23
C PHE A 9 -10.28 4.11 0.86
N PRO A 10 -9.94 3.95 -0.44
CA PRO A 10 -8.56 3.81 -0.87
C PRO A 10 -7.68 5.03 -0.52
N GLU A 11 -8.31 6.21 -0.45
CA GLU A 11 -7.64 7.51 -0.26
C GLU A 11 -6.98 7.66 1.11
N MET A 12 -7.44 6.92 2.13
CA MET A 12 -6.81 6.90 3.46
C MET A 12 -5.41 6.28 3.45
N PHE A 13 -5.11 5.48 2.43
CA PHE A 13 -3.85 4.76 2.27
C PHE A 13 -2.86 5.48 1.33
N ALA A 14 -3.19 6.71 0.92
CA ALA A 14 -2.27 7.57 0.18
C ALA A 14 -0.86 7.75 0.82
N PRO A 15 -0.67 7.81 2.16
CA PRO A 15 0.64 8.06 2.75
C PRO A 15 1.56 6.83 2.88
N PHE A 16 1.30 5.75 2.14
CA PHE A 16 2.20 4.59 2.05
C PHE A 16 3.56 4.89 1.40
N ASP A 17 3.70 6.08 0.81
CA ASP A 17 4.92 6.60 0.20
C ASP A 17 5.89 7.27 1.20
N THR A 18 5.67 7.10 2.51
CA THR A 18 6.50 7.68 3.57
C THR A 18 7.16 6.65 4.49
N SER A 19 8.22 7.10 5.18
CA SER A 19 8.88 6.38 6.28
C SER A 19 9.32 4.95 5.94
N ILE A 20 9.10 4.00 6.84
CA ILE A 20 9.52 2.59 6.73
C ILE A 20 8.79 1.85 5.61
N ILE A 21 7.54 2.22 5.31
CA ILE A 21 6.74 1.58 4.26
C ILE A 21 7.34 1.93 2.89
N LYS A 22 7.67 3.21 2.66
CA LYS A 22 8.36 3.63 1.43
C LYS A 22 9.65 2.85 1.21
N ARG A 23 10.50 2.73 2.23
CA ARG A 23 11.78 2.00 2.12
C ARG A 23 11.57 0.53 1.79
N ALA A 24 10.56 -0.12 2.37
CA ALA A 24 10.25 -1.52 2.09
C ALA A 24 9.72 -1.71 0.65
N ILE A 25 8.97 -0.74 0.12
CA ILE A 25 8.52 -0.74 -1.28
C ILE A 25 9.72 -0.49 -2.21
N ASP A 26 10.53 0.53 -1.93
CA ASP A 26 11.70 0.91 -2.75
C ASP A 26 12.75 -0.21 -2.81
N ASN A 27 12.93 -0.96 -1.72
CA ASN A 27 13.83 -2.11 -1.66
C ASN A 27 13.24 -3.39 -2.29
N GLY A 28 11.96 -3.37 -2.70
CA GLY A 28 11.26 -4.53 -3.23
C GLY A 28 10.90 -5.60 -2.19
N ASP A 29 11.02 -5.28 -0.90
CA ASP A 29 10.68 -6.20 0.20
C ASP A 29 9.15 -6.45 0.24
N VAL A 30 8.36 -5.45 -0.17
CA VAL A 30 6.89 -5.48 -0.15
C VAL A 30 6.27 -4.85 -1.40
N GLU A 31 5.17 -5.44 -1.88
CA GLU A 31 4.28 -4.85 -2.88
C GLU A 31 2.87 -4.68 -2.28
N ILE A 32 2.30 -3.48 -2.39
CA ILE A 32 0.98 -3.15 -1.84
C ILE A 32 0.02 -2.81 -2.98
N TYR A 33 -1.12 -3.50 -3.03
CA TYR A 33 -2.20 -3.24 -3.97
C TYR A 33 -3.46 -2.87 -3.20
N ILE A 34 -4.06 -1.74 -3.53
CA ILE A 34 -5.29 -1.25 -2.91
C ILE A 34 -6.41 -1.37 -3.94
N HIS A 35 -7.46 -2.09 -3.56
CA HIS A 35 -8.64 -2.33 -4.38
C HIS A 35 -9.82 -1.57 -3.78
N ASP A 36 -10.44 -0.70 -4.56
CA ASP A 36 -11.72 -0.08 -4.19
C ASP A 36 -12.84 -1.07 -4.51
N TYR A 37 -13.69 -1.35 -3.52
CA TYR A 37 -14.82 -2.27 -3.66
C TYR A 37 -16.07 -1.60 -4.26
N ARG A 38 -16.09 -0.26 -4.39
CA ARG A 38 -17.19 0.48 -5.03
C ARG A 38 -17.25 0.26 -6.54
#